data_AF-A0AAV5UWD2-F1
#
_entry.id   AF-A0AAV5UWD2-F1
#
_cell.length_a   1.000
_cell.length_b   1.000
_cell.length_c   1.000
_cell.angle_alpha   90.00
_cell.angle_beta   90.00
_cell.angle_gamma   90.00
#
_symmetry.space_group_name_H-M   'P 1'
#
loop_
_entity.id
_entity.type
_entity.pdbx_description
1 polymer ?
#
loop_
_entity_poly.entity_id
_entity_poly.type
_entity_poly.pdbx_seq_one_letter_code
_entity_poly.pdbx_strand_id
1 'polypeptide(L)'
;MADLPMYHEYRVHQLVQETIDIVMDATSSIDSEDGTSIKEDLRSDMSEKGDSDLEADETHLARAHWILLHKVNKQGTVIQSTFEHLMTEYKHTRPIWQFGRNIDEHVVTWSKELHEDFYFRHHCASVQAAITMIMENKDDSLALSRVLNEVGAHHFFYDAFEPHLQLFEDAMITAMKKVLTGIDKLDDETEKSWRILLQLTRTHLVEGISIQRTSYLKQAITPQEHTEITEIWARVEEYGLEEAGIRLCKTAFETYKALLAQYDLSLPIPQVPGANDDVFKQFSHMTMTV
;
A
#
# COMPACT_ATOMS: atom_id res chain seq x y z
N MET A 1 10.64 41.24 -4.32
CA MET A 1 11.03 39.93 -3.79
C MET A 1 9.80 39.42 -3.07
N ALA A 2 9.03 38.57 -3.73
CA ALA A 2 7.79 38.02 -3.19
C ALA A 2 8.04 36.54 -2.89
N ASP A 3 7.76 36.16 -1.65
CA ASP A 3 7.91 34.80 -1.13
C ASP A 3 7.10 33.79 -1.95
N LEU A 4 7.78 32.74 -2.41
CA LEU A 4 7.21 31.55 -3.02
C LEU A 4 6.68 30.63 -1.91
N PRO A 5 5.47 30.05 -2.02
CA PRO A 5 5.00 29.04 -1.09
C PRO A 5 5.68 27.70 -1.42
N MET A 6 6.79 27.44 -0.74
CA MET A 6 7.53 26.19 -0.77
C MET A 6 6.79 25.12 0.06
N TYR A 7 6.53 23.97 -0.56
CA TYR A 7 6.41 22.62 0.03
C TYR A 7 5.22 22.26 0.94
N HIS A 8 4.19 21.67 0.32
CA HIS A 8 3.25 20.74 0.99
C HIS A 8 3.67 19.26 0.85
N GLU A 9 4.56 18.94 -0.08
CA GLU A 9 4.96 17.58 -0.48
C GLU A 9 6.06 16.97 0.40
N TYR A 10 6.88 17.81 1.04
CA TYR A 10 7.84 17.36 2.06
C TYR A 10 7.11 16.84 3.31
N ARG A 11 5.90 17.33 3.56
CA ARG A 11 5.34 17.41 4.89
C ARG A 11 4.67 16.14 5.42
N VAL A 12 4.23 15.20 4.58
CA VAL A 12 3.68 13.90 5.03
C VAL A 12 4.76 12.86 5.20
N HIS A 13 5.72 12.79 4.27
CA HIS A 13 6.88 11.91 4.39
C HIS A 13 7.79 12.35 5.55
N GLN A 14 8.06 13.65 5.65
CA GLN A 14 8.72 14.23 6.82
C GLN A 14 7.96 13.90 8.10
N LEU A 15 6.64 13.80 8.05
CA LEU A 15 5.83 13.47 9.22
C LEU A 15 5.96 12.05 9.71
N VAL A 16 5.86 11.10 8.78
CA VAL A 16 6.00 9.69 9.10
C VAL A 16 7.43 9.46 9.61
N GLN A 17 8.41 10.06 8.94
CA GLN A 17 9.81 9.95 9.32
C GLN A 17 10.10 10.63 10.68
N GLU A 18 9.65 11.87 10.90
CA GLU A 18 9.80 12.59 12.18
C GLU A 18 9.07 11.87 13.32
N THR A 19 7.93 11.25 13.05
CA THR A 19 7.21 10.44 14.04
C THR A 19 8.02 9.21 14.43
N ILE A 20 8.63 8.53 13.46
CA ILE A 20 9.48 7.36 13.71
C ILE A 20 10.73 7.78 14.48
N ASP A 21 11.42 8.84 14.03
CA ASP A 21 12.67 9.32 14.62
C ASP A 21 12.48 9.76 16.09
N ILE A 22 11.41 10.52 16.38
CA ILE A 22 11.10 10.96 17.77
C ILE A 22 10.78 9.78 18.69
N VAL A 23 10.09 8.74 18.18
CA VAL A 23 9.78 7.53 18.94
C VAL A 23 11.05 6.70 19.18
N MET A 24 11.97 6.65 18.22
CA MET A 24 13.25 5.95 18.36
C MET A 24 14.23 6.68 19.30
N ASP A 25 14.29 8.01 19.26
CA ASP A 25 15.14 8.82 20.13
C ASP A 25 14.69 8.78 21.60
N ALA A 26 13.38 8.68 21.83
CA ALA A 26 12.83 8.53 23.18
C ALA A 26 13.17 7.17 23.81
N THR A 27 13.42 6.15 22.98
CA THR A 27 13.63 4.75 23.42
C THR A 27 15.10 4.33 23.47
N SER A 28 15.99 5.06 22.78
CA SER A 28 17.43 4.76 22.68
C SER A 28 18.30 5.26 23.85
N SER A 29 17.76 6.02 24.80
CA SER A 29 18.55 6.69 25.87
C SER A 29 18.95 5.84 27.10
N ILE A 30 18.99 4.51 27.01
CA ILE A 30 19.26 3.60 28.15
C ILE A 30 20.26 2.48 27.76
N ASP A 31 21.55 2.80 27.62
CA ASP A 31 22.65 1.83 27.42
C ASP A 31 22.83 0.95 28.69
N SER A 32 23.37 -0.29 28.70
CA SER A 32 24.44 -0.91 27.93
C SER A 32 24.57 -2.44 28.21
N GLU A 33 25.25 -3.16 27.30
CA GLU A 33 26.03 -4.42 27.43
C GLU A 33 25.39 -5.79 27.07
N ASP A 34 25.69 -6.23 25.83
CA ASP A 34 26.44 -7.44 25.43
C ASP A 34 25.71 -8.80 25.29
N GLY A 35 25.67 -9.32 24.04
CA GLY A 35 26.23 -10.65 23.76
C GLY A 35 25.35 -11.80 23.23
N THR A 36 25.29 -11.93 21.90
CA THR A 36 25.40 -13.18 21.07
C THR A 36 24.27 -14.23 20.89
N SER A 37 23.80 -14.28 19.63
CA SER A 37 23.62 -15.44 18.69
C SER A 37 22.60 -16.56 18.97
N ILE A 38 21.73 -16.88 17.98
CA ILE A 38 21.58 -18.20 17.31
C ILE A 38 20.53 -18.11 16.17
N LYS A 39 20.89 -18.61 14.97
CA LYS A 39 20.07 -18.77 13.77
C LYS A 39 19.75 -20.26 13.61
N GLU A 40 18.49 -20.69 13.45
CA GLU A 40 18.14 -21.85 12.57
C GLU A 40 16.66 -22.21 12.30
N ASP A 41 15.61 -21.58 12.84
CA ASP A 41 14.28 -22.28 12.84
C ASP A 41 13.19 -21.90 11.82
N LEU A 42 13.31 -20.88 10.97
CA LEU A 42 12.13 -20.37 10.24
C LEU A 42 11.84 -20.99 8.86
N ARG A 43 11.94 -22.32 8.72
CA ARG A 43 11.66 -22.98 7.41
C ARG A 43 10.56 -24.03 7.40
N SER A 44 9.83 -24.24 8.49
CA SER A 44 8.67 -25.14 8.49
C SER A 44 7.41 -24.37 8.82
N ASP A 45 6.34 -24.75 8.13
CA ASP A 45 4.94 -24.46 8.43
C ASP A 45 4.39 -23.15 7.87
N MET A 46 4.03 -23.18 6.57
CA MET A 46 2.74 -22.66 6.11
C MET A 46 2.30 -23.40 4.84
N SER A 47 1.56 -24.50 5.00
CA SER A 47 0.67 -25.01 3.95
C SER A 47 -0.58 -25.65 4.56
N GLU A 48 -1.74 -25.01 4.36
CA GLU A 48 -3.09 -25.61 4.24
C GLU A 48 -4.10 -24.46 4.04
N LYS A 49 -4.61 -24.21 2.82
CA LYS A 49 -5.82 -24.76 2.13
C LYS A 49 -7.16 -24.18 2.63
N GLY A 50 -7.92 -23.50 1.75
CA GLY A 50 -9.30 -23.10 2.07
C GLY A 50 -10.19 -22.45 1.00
N ASP A 51 -9.78 -21.37 0.32
CA ASP A 51 -10.76 -20.42 -0.29
C ASP A 51 -10.86 -20.35 -1.83
N SER A 52 -10.00 -21.08 -2.55
CA SER A 52 -9.80 -20.86 -4.00
C SER A 52 -11.03 -21.11 -4.92
N ASP A 53 -11.99 -21.94 -4.52
CA ASP A 53 -13.08 -22.37 -5.43
C ASP A 53 -14.29 -21.44 -5.42
N LEU A 54 -14.51 -20.66 -4.35
CA LEU A 54 -15.59 -19.67 -4.27
C LEU A 54 -15.21 -18.35 -4.97
N GLU A 55 -13.94 -17.94 -4.92
CA GLU A 55 -13.45 -16.70 -5.54
C GLU A 55 -13.41 -16.75 -7.08
N ALA A 56 -13.29 -17.95 -7.66
CA ALA A 56 -13.19 -18.14 -9.11
C ALA A 56 -14.48 -17.77 -9.87
N ASP A 57 -15.64 -17.88 -9.22
CA ASP A 57 -16.94 -17.53 -9.80
C ASP A 57 -17.23 -16.03 -9.68
N GLU A 58 -16.82 -15.35 -8.61
CA GLU A 58 -17.23 -13.96 -8.37
C GLU A 58 -16.54 -12.91 -9.28
N THR A 59 -15.45 -13.30 -9.97
CA THR A 59 -14.67 -12.40 -10.85
C THR A 59 -15.01 -12.53 -12.34
N HIS A 60 -15.98 -13.38 -12.71
CA HIS A 60 -16.29 -13.66 -14.13
C HIS A 60 -16.83 -12.44 -14.88
N LEU A 61 -17.64 -11.59 -14.23
CA LEU A 61 -18.18 -10.37 -14.85
C LEU A 61 -17.07 -9.36 -15.12
N ALA A 62 -16.10 -9.21 -14.21
CA ALA A 62 -14.93 -8.38 -14.43
C ALA A 62 -14.12 -8.84 -15.66
N ARG A 63 -13.92 -10.16 -15.82
CA ARG A 63 -13.26 -10.75 -17.00
C ARG A 63 -14.04 -10.48 -18.29
N ALA A 64 -15.34 -10.74 -18.28
CA ALA A 64 -16.20 -10.50 -19.45
C ALA A 64 -16.22 -9.01 -19.82
N HIS A 65 -16.29 -8.13 -18.83
CA HIS A 65 -16.24 -6.68 -19.01
C HIS A 65 -14.90 -6.24 -19.59
N TRP A 66 -13.76 -6.75 -19.09
CA TRP A 66 -12.44 -6.42 -19.64
C TRP A 66 -12.29 -6.83 -21.11
N ILE A 67 -12.86 -7.99 -21.50
CA ILE A 67 -12.91 -8.43 -22.89
C ILE A 67 -13.81 -7.51 -23.74
N LEU A 68 -14.94 -7.05 -23.20
CA LEU A 68 -15.78 -6.05 -23.87
C LEU A 68 -15.00 -4.75 -24.10
N LEU A 69 -14.32 -4.24 -23.08
CA LEU A 69 -13.49 -3.03 -23.17
C LEU A 69 -12.40 -3.16 -24.23
N HIS A 70 -11.83 -4.35 -24.42
CA HIS A 70 -10.91 -4.61 -25.53
C HIS A 70 -11.59 -4.40 -26.88
N LYS A 71 -12.77 -4.99 -27.08
CA LYS A 71 -13.53 -4.92 -28.34
C LYS A 71 -13.96 -3.50 -28.70
N VAL A 72 -14.23 -2.67 -27.70
CA VAL A 72 -14.59 -1.25 -27.91
C VAL A 72 -13.39 -0.30 -27.79
N ASN A 73 -12.16 -0.83 -27.69
CA ASN A 73 -10.91 -0.07 -27.58
C ASN A 73 -10.89 0.96 -26.43
N LYS A 74 -11.38 0.55 -25.24
CA LYS A 74 -11.50 1.39 -24.03
C LYS A 74 -10.57 1.00 -22.88
N GLN A 75 -9.87 -0.13 -22.97
CA GLN A 75 -8.93 -0.58 -21.92
C GLN A 75 -7.90 0.51 -21.59
N GLY A 76 -7.19 1.02 -22.61
CA GLY A 76 -6.18 2.06 -22.42
C GLY A 76 -6.77 3.36 -21.85
N THR A 77 -7.97 3.75 -22.29
CA THR A 77 -8.67 4.94 -21.77
C THR A 77 -8.98 4.81 -20.28
N VAL A 78 -9.45 3.64 -19.84
CA VAL A 78 -9.70 3.38 -18.41
C VAL A 78 -8.40 3.51 -17.62
N ILE A 79 -7.33 2.81 -18.04
CA ILE A 79 -6.05 2.82 -17.31
C ILE A 79 -5.43 4.22 -17.26
N GLN A 80 -5.42 4.95 -18.36
CA GLN A 80 -4.94 6.33 -18.37
C GLN A 80 -5.78 7.22 -17.46
N SER A 81 -7.12 7.08 -17.49
CA SER A 81 -7.99 7.84 -16.60
C SER A 81 -7.83 7.46 -15.12
N THR A 82 -7.47 6.21 -14.80
CA THR A 82 -7.14 5.77 -13.43
C THR A 82 -5.95 6.56 -12.92
N PHE A 83 -4.87 6.58 -13.69
CA PHE A 83 -3.65 7.25 -13.29
C PHE A 83 -3.78 8.78 -13.31
N GLU A 84 -4.50 9.35 -14.28
CA GLU A 84 -4.81 10.78 -14.28
C GLU A 84 -5.63 11.19 -13.04
N HIS A 85 -6.60 10.36 -12.63
CA HIS A 85 -7.35 10.58 -11.39
C HIS A 85 -6.45 10.51 -10.16
N LEU A 86 -5.54 9.54 -10.08
CA LEU A 86 -4.54 9.46 -9.00
C LEU A 86 -3.66 10.70 -8.93
N MET A 87 -3.16 11.16 -10.07
CA MET A 87 -2.33 12.37 -10.14
C MET A 87 -3.11 13.65 -9.82
N THR A 88 -4.43 13.67 -10.03
CA THR A 88 -5.27 14.85 -9.77
C THR A 88 -5.71 14.92 -8.31
N GLU A 89 -6.32 13.85 -7.79
CA GLU A 89 -6.95 13.84 -6.47
C GLU A 89 -5.97 13.47 -5.36
N TYR A 90 -5.02 12.58 -5.64
CA TYR A 90 -4.10 12.03 -4.65
C TYR A 90 -2.67 12.52 -4.91
N LYS A 91 -2.51 13.85 -4.92
CA LYS A 91 -1.24 14.54 -5.28
C LYS A 91 -0.02 14.03 -4.49
N HIS A 92 -0.22 13.61 -3.24
CA HIS A 92 0.81 13.02 -2.39
C HIS A 92 1.41 11.71 -2.94
N THR A 93 0.76 11.06 -3.91
CA THR A 93 1.24 9.83 -4.57
C THR A 93 2.14 10.12 -5.78
N ARG A 94 2.19 11.36 -6.27
CA ARG A 94 3.01 11.73 -7.45
C ARG A 94 4.50 11.38 -7.31
N PRO A 95 5.16 11.53 -6.15
CA PRO A 95 6.58 11.23 -6.00
C PRO A 95 6.96 9.78 -6.30
N ILE A 96 6.02 8.85 -6.15
CA ILE A 96 6.22 7.42 -6.41
C ILE A 96 6.52 7.20 -7.91
N TRP A 97 5.98 8.06 -8.78
CA TRP A 97 6.02 7.86 -10.21
C TRP A 97 6.93 8.88 -10.88
N GLN A 98 7.82 8.39 -11.75
CA GLN A 98 8.73 9.26 -12.48
C GLN A 98 8.00 10.37 -13.26
N PHE A 99 6.87 10.04 -13.88
CA PHE A 99 6.04 10.99 -14.63
C PHE A 99 5.16 11.87 -13.72
N GLY A 100 4.87 11.43 -12.48
CA GLY A 100 4.11 12.22 -11.51
C GLY A 100 4.93 13.37 -10.93
N ARG A 101 6.22 13.15 -10.69
CA ARG A 101 7.17 14.15 -10.14
C ARG A 101 7.32 15.42 -10.98
N ASN A 102 7.00 15.35 -12.27
CA ASN A 102 7.19 16.45 -13.21
C ASN A 102 5.91 17.29 -13.44
N ILE A 103 4.82 16.98 -12.75
CA ILE A 103 3.55 17.69 -12.93
C ILE A 103 3.63 19.08 -12.29
N ASP A 104 3.54 20.12 -13.12
CA ASP A 104 3.36 21.51 -12.69
C ASP A 104 1.88 21.92 -12.83
N GLU A 105 1.20 22.13 -11.71
CA GLU A 105 -0.22 22.49 -11.69
C GLU A 105 -0.50 23.90 -12.22
N HIS A 106 0.51 24.76 -12.29
CA HIS A 106 0.39 26.09 -12.87
C HIS A 106 0.30 26.02 -14.40
N VAL A 107 0.71 24.90 -15.00
CA VAL A 107 0.59 24.65 -16.43
C VAL A 107 -0.80 24.08 -16.73
N VAL A 108 -1.67 24.89 -17.34
CA VAL A 108 -3.06 24.48 -17.69
C VAL A 108 -3.11 23.20 -18.54
N THR A 109 -2.04 22.90 -19.27
CA THR A 109 -1.92 21.73 -20.16
C THR A 109 -1.24 20.52 -19.54
N TRP A 110 -0.93 20.51 -18.24
CA TRP A 110 -0.17 19.42 -17.60
C TRP A 110 -0.78 18.03 -17.84
N SER A 111 -2.12 17.91 -17.83
CA SER A 111 -2.79 16.64 -18.10
C SER A 111 -2.51 16.16 -19.52
N LYS A 112 -2.54 17.05 -20.52
CA LYS A 112 -2.19 16.70 -21.90
C LYS A 112 -0.73 16.26 -22.02
N GLU A 113 0.18 16.96 -21.35
CA GLU A 113 1.61 16.63 -21.34
C GLU A 113 1.87 15.27 -20.68
N LEU A 114 1.13 14.94 -19.62
CA LEU A 114 1.16 13.62 -18.99
C LEU A 114 0.80 12.51 -19.99
N HIS A 115 -0.24 12.70 -20.81
CA HIS A 115 -0.64 11.73 -21.84
C HIS A 115 0.41 11.57 -22.95
N GLU A 116 1.26 12.57 -23.18
CA GLU A 116 2.35 12.52 -24.16
C GLU A 116 3.64 11.90 -23.56
N ASP A 117 3.79 11.93 -22.23
CA ASP A 117 4.94 11.39 -21.50
C ASP A 117 5.18 9.90 -21.80
N PHE A 118 6.45 9.57 -22.07
CA PHE A 118 6.86 8.22 -22.43
C PHE A 118 6.68 7.22 -21.27
N TYR A 119 7.07 7.61 -20.05
CA TYR A 119 7.01 6.75 -18.87
C TYR A 119 5.56 6.50 -18.46
N PHE A 120 4.70 7.52 -18.56
CA PHE A 120 3.27 7.39 -18.33
C PHE A 120 2.63 6.37 -19.28
N ARG A 121 2.83 6.56 -20.59
CA ARG A 121 2.27 5.65 -21.60
C ARG A 121 2.80 4.22 -21.46
N HIS A 122 4.09 4.09 -21.16
CA HIS A 122 4.70 2.77 -20.92
C HIS A 122 4.11 2.09 -19.69
N HIS A 123 3.98 2.81 -18.57
CA HIS A 123 3.39 2.26 -17.35
C HIS A 123 1.92 1.86 -17.55
N CYS A 124 1.13 2.70 -18.22
CA CYS A 124 -0.25 2.37 -18.60
C CYS A 124 -0.34 1.07 -19.42
N ALA A 125 0.54 0.91 -20.41
CA ALA A 125 0.58 -0.30 -21.23
C ALA A 125 0.96 -1.54 -20.40
N SER A 126 1.93 -1.41 -19.49
CA SER A 126 2.34 -2.49 -18.59
C SER A 126 1.22 -2.91 -17.64
N VAL A 127 0.47 -1.96 -17.06
CA VAL A 127 -0.69 -2.26 -16.20
C VAL A 127 -1.83 -2.90 -16.99
N GLN A 128 -2.12 -2.41 -18.21
CA GLN A 128 -3.12 -3.04 -19.08
C GLN A 128 -2.76 -4.49 -19.42
N ALA A 129 -1.48 -4.75 -19.72
CA ALA A 129 -0.98 -6.11 -19.98
C ALA A 129 -1.07 -6.98 -18.73
N ALA A 130 -0.71 -6.46 -17.56
CA ALA A 130 -0.81 -7.18 -16.28
C ALA A 130 -2.25 -7.57 -15.95
N ILE A 131 -3.22 -6.66 -16.09
CA ILE A 131 -4.65 -6.98 -15.90
C ILE A 131 -5.10 -8.06 -16.89
N THR A 132 -4.65 -7.98 -18.14
CA THR A 132 -4.97 -9.01 -19.15
C THR A 132 -4.41 -10.38 -18.75
N MET A 133 -3.16 -10.43 -18.31
CA MET A 133 -2.54 -11.66 -17.79
C MET A 133 -3.29 -12.22 -16.58
N ILE A 134 -3.69 -11.38 -15.62
CA ILE A 134 -4.50 -11.79 -14.45
C ILE A 134 -5.80 -12.42 -14.92
N MET A 135 -6.52 -11.74 -15.82
CA MET A 135 -7.78 -12.22 -16.37
C MET A 135 -7.62 -13.52 -17.14
N GLU A 136 -6.55 -13.71 -17.90
CA GLU A 136 -6.30 -14.93 -18.68
C GLU A 136 -5.96 -16.13 -17.79
N ASN A 137 -5.29 -15.91 -16.66
CA ASN A 137 -4.78 -16.96 -15.78
C ASN A 137 -5.60 -17.14 -14.49
N LYS A 138 -6.76 -16.46 -14.36
CA LYS A 138 -7.58 -16.51 -13.13
C LYS A 138 -7.99 -17.92 -12.68
N ASP A 139 -8.05 -18.86 -13.62
CA ASP A 139 -8.48 -20.24 -13.37
C ASP A 139 -7.32 -21.12 -12.85
N ASP A 140 -6.09 -20.61 -12.87
CA ASP A 140 -4.90 -21.21 -12.22
C ASP A 140 -4.45 -20.31 -11.05
N SER A 141 -5.20 -20.39 -9.94
CA SER A 141 -5.00 -19.54 -8.76
C SER A 141 -3.60 -19.69 -8.15
N LEU A 142 -3.02 -20.90 -8.21
CA LEU A 142 -1.69 -21.16 -7.68
C LEU A 142 -0.58 -20.52 -8.53
N ALA A 143 -0.67 -20.61 -9.85
CA ALA A 143 0.29 -19.93 -10.72
C ALA A 143 0.12 -18.40 -10.64
N LEU A 144 -1.13 -17.93 -10.64
CA LEU A 144 -1.44 -16.51 -10.60
C LEU A 144 -0.95 -15.85 -9.31
N SER A 145 -1.19 -16.46 -8.15
CA SER A 145 -0.69 -15.97 -6.85
C SER A 145 0.84 -15.85 -6.84
N ARG A 146 1.57 -16.84 -7.36
CA ARG A 146 3.05 -16.75 -7.46
C ARG A 146 3.51 -15.58 -8.32
N VAL A 147 2.87 -15.38 -9.47
CA VAL A 147 3.21 -14.28 -10.37
C VAL A 147 2.89 -12.93 -9.72
N LEU A 148 1.73 -12.81 -9.07
CA LEU A 148 1.35 -11.59 -8.36
C LEU A 148 2.28 -11.31 -7.17
N ASN A 149 2.71 -12.33 -6.43
CA ASN A 149 3.68 -12.14 -5.35
C ASN A 149 5.02 -11.65 -5.90
N GLU A 150 5.48 -12.14 -7.05
CA GLU A 150 6.70 -11.63 -7.70
C GLU A 150 6.53 -10.17 -8.15
N VAL A 151 5.40 -9.83 -8.76
CA VAL A 151 5.08 -8.44 -9.11
C VAL A 151 5.07 -7.56 -7.86
N GLY A 152 4.49 -8.04 -6.76
CA GLY A 152 4.51 -7.37 -5.45
C GLY A 152 5.92 -7.16 -4.92
N ALA A 153 6.78 -8.17 -5.00
CA ALA A 153 8.18 -8.06 -4.60
C ALA A 153 8.93 -6.97 -5.39
N HIS A 154 8.63 -6.78 -6.67
CA HIS A 154 9.16 -5.65 -7.43
C HIS A 154 8.63 -4.29 -6.95
N HIS A 155 7.36 -4.23 -6.54
CA HIS A 155 6.75 -2.99 -6.02
C HIS A 155 7.37 -2.52 -4.70
N PHE A 156 7.97 -3.42 -3.92
CA PHE A 156 8.80 -3.04 -2.76
C PHE A 156 9.94 -2.09 -3.15
N PHE A 157 10.62 -2.32 -4.27
CA PHE A 157 11.73 -1.46 -4.74
C PHE A 157 11.27 -0.11 -5.32
N TYR A 158 9.96 0.09 -5.45
CA TYR A 158 9.36 1.36 -5.87
C TYR A 158 8.78 2.14 -4.69
N ASP A 159 9.08 1.72 -3.45
CA ASP A 159 8.51 2.26 -2.22
C ASP A 159 6.97 2.24 -2.21
N ALA A 160 6.38 1.27 -2.91
CA ALA A 160 4.95 1.05 -2.90
C ALA A 160 4.55 0.17 -1.70
N PHE A 161 3.44 0.51 -1.06
CA PHE A 161 2.85 -0.23 0.05
C PHE A 161 1.32 -0.24 -0.07
N GLU A 162 0.65 -1.03 0.77
CA GLU A 162 -0.77 -1.38 0.64
C GLU A 162 -1.73 -0.18 0.39
N PRO A 163 -1.65 0.95 1.11
CA PRO A 163 -2.44 2.15 0.84
C PRO A 163 -2.34 2.65 -0.61
N HIS A 164 -1.17 2.59 -1.25
CA HIS A 164 -1.04 2.99 -2.66
C HIS A 164 -1.81 2.07 -3.59
N LEU A 165 -1.80 0.77 -3.31
CA LEU A 165 -2.55 -0.22 -4.07
C LEU A 165 -4.06 -0.04 -3.85
N GLN A 166 -4.49 0.23 -2.63
CA GLN A 166 -5.90 0.52 -2.32
C GLN A 166 -6.40 1.78 -3.04
N LEU A 167 -5.60 2.85 -3.07
CA LEU A 167 -5.91 4.06 -3.85
C LEU A 167 -6.05 3.73 -5.34
N PHE A 168 -5.20 2.84 -5.87
CA PHE A 168 -5.31 2.40 -7.26
C PHE A 168 -6.63 1.66 -7.54
N GLU A 169 -7.10 0.80 -6.63
CA GLU A 169 -8.39 0.12 -6.78
C GLU A 169 -9.54 1.13 -6.92
N ASP A 170 -9.63 2.08 -5.97
CA ASP A 170 -10.69 3.08 -5.94
C ASP A 170 -10.61 4.04 -7.14
N ALA A 171 -9.40 4.41 -7.55
CA ALA A 171 -9.19 5.21 -8.74
C ALA A 171 -9.62 4.48 -10.01
N MET A 172 -9.41 3.16 -10.09
CA MET A 172 -9.80 2.37 -11.25
C MET A 172 -11.32 2.27 -11.39
N ILE A 173 -12.03 2.04 -10.29
CA ILE A 173 -13.49 2.05 -10.30
C ILE A 173 -14.02 3.45 -10.64
N THR A 174 -13.42 4.50 -10.09
CA THR A 174 -13.80 5.89 -10.39
C THR A 174 -13.58 6.23 -11.86
N ALA A 175 -12.45 5.82 -12.43
CA ALA A 175 -12.14 5.99 -13.84
C ALA A 175 -13.17 5.28 -14.73
N MET A 176 -13.48 4.01 -14.45
CA MET A 176 -14.51 3.27 -15.18
C MET A 176 -15.86 3.98 -15.17
N LYS A 177 -16.32 4.45 -14.00
CA LYS A 177 -17.58 5.22 -13.87
C LYS A 177 -17.57 6.51 -14.67
N LYS A 178 -16.41 7.15 -14.78
CA LYS A 178 -16.23 8.43 -15.47
C LYS A 178 -16.21 8.28 -17.00
N VAL A 179 -15.51 7.27 -17.52
CA VAL A 179 -15.18 7.20 -18.97
C VAL A 179 -15.98 6.18 -19.77
N LEU A 180 -16.70 5.28 -19.10
CA LEU A 180 -17.50 4.23 -19.72
C LEU A 180 -18.99 4.59 -19.74
N THR A 181 -19.65 4.39 -20.89
CA THR A 181 -21.01 4.90 -21.11
C THR A 181 -21.78 4.05 -22.12
N GLY A 182 -23.06 3.77 -21.84
CA GLY A 182 -23.87 2.96 -22.75
C GLY A 182 -23.56 1.47 -22.55
N ILE A 183 -23.12 0.78 -23.61
CA ILE A 183 -22.96 -0.69 -23.60
C ILE A 183 -21.80 -1.18 -22.74
N ASP A 184 -20.80 -0.35 -22.51
CA ASP A 184 -19.61 -0.63 -21.69
C ASP A 184 -19.70 0.00 -20.30
N LYS A 185 -20.87 0.54 -19.93
CA LYS A 185 -21.07 1.17 -18.62
C LYS A 185 -20.86 0.15 -17.51
N LEU A 186 -20.18 0.57 -16.45
CA LEU A 186 -20.06 -0.19 -15.22
C LEU A 186 -21.40 -0.21 -14.46
N ASP A 187 -22.07 -1.36 -14.44
CA ASP A 187 -23.22 -1.63 -13.56
C ASP A 187 -22.78 -2.15 -12.17
N ASP A 188 -23.72 -2.25 -11.24
CA ASP A 188 -23.43 -2.56 -9.83
C ASP A 188 -22.84 -3.97 -9.64
N GLU A 189 -23.32 -4.96 -10.39
CA GLU A 189 -22.82 -6.34 -10.32
C GLU A 189 -21.41 -6.45 -10.91
N THR A 190 -21.18 -5.79 -12.04
CA THR A 190 -19.87 -5.72 -12.69
C THR A 190 -18.88 -4.94 -11.83
N GLU A 191 -19.29 -3.83 -11.19
CA GLU A 191 -18.45 -3.11 -10.21
C GLU A 191 -18.06 -4.01 -9.05
N LYS A 192 -19.02 -4.74 -8.46
CA LYS A 192 -18.73 -5.68 -7.37
C LYS A 192 -17.69 -6.72 -7.80
N SER A 193 -17.86 -7.30 -8.98
CA SER A 193 -16.91 -8.26 -9.54
C SER A 193 -15.51 -7.66 -9.75
N TRP A 194 -15.43 -6.41 -10.23
CA TRP A 194 -14.15 -5.70 -10.35
C TRP A 194 -13.49 -5.45 -9.01
N ARG A 195 -14.25 -5.04 -7.99
CA ARG A 195 -13.71 -4.82 -6.64
C ARG A 195 -13.11 -6.09 -6.05
N ILE A 196 -13.80 -7.23 -6.20
CA ILE A 196 -13.29 -8.52 -5.73
C ILE A 196 -11.98 -8.87 -6.44
N LEU A 197 -11.93 -8.73 -7.76
CA LEU A 197 -10.71 -9.00 -8.52
C LEU A 197 -9.54 -8.09 -8.11
N LEU A 198 -9.80 -6.79 -7.96
CA LEU A 198 -8.80 -5.80 -7.57
C LEU A 198 -8.30 -6.08 -6.15
N GLN A 199 -9.18 -6.41 -5.22
CA GLN A 199 -8.85 -6.80 -3.85
C GLN A 199 -7.99 -8.06 -3.82
N LEU A 200 -8.37 -9.11 -4.57
CA LEU A 200 -7.56 -10.33 -4.70
C LEU A 200 -6.16 -10.02 -5.25
N THR A 201 -6.09 -9.17 -6.27
CA THR A 201 -4.83 -8.72 -6.86
C THR A 201 -3.97 -8.00 -5.81
N ARG A 202 -4.55 -7.05 -5.07
CA ARG A 202 -3.87 -6.32 -4.00
C ARG A 202 -3.38 -7.25 -2.90
N THR A 203 -4.20 -8.20 -2.44
CA THR A 203 -3.80 -9.17 -1.41
C THR A 203 -2.50 -9.87 -1.76
N HIS A 204 -2.38 -10.41 -2.99
CA HIS A 204 -1.15 -11.07 -3.44
C HIS A 204 0.01 -10.10 -3.66
N LEU A 205 -0.23 -8.90 -4.20
CA LEU A 205 0.81 -7.88 -4.31
C LEU A 205 1.38 -7.49 -2.93
N VAL A 206 0.51 -7.30 -1.94
CA VAL A 206 0.89 -6.97 -0.56
C VAL A 206 1.63 -8.12 0.10
N GLU A 207 1.22 -9.36 -0.14
CA GLU A 207 1.95 -10.56 0.30
C GLU A 207 3.38 -10.56 -0.28
N GLY A 208 3.51 -10.34 -1.59
CA GLY A 208 4.80 -10.21 -2.27
C GLY A 208 5.69 -9.10 -1.69
N ILE A 209 5.13 -7.91 -1.46
CA ILE A 209 5.82 -6.79 -0.79
C ILE A 209 6.29 -7.22 0.60
N SER A 210 5.46 -7.91 1.36
CA SER A 210 5.75 -8.33 2.74
C SER A 210 6.85 -9.39 2.80
N ILE A 211 6.82 -10.37 1.88
CA ILE A 211 7.87 -11.37 1.70
C ILE A 211 9.18 -10.68 1.35
N GLN A 212 9.16 -9.76 0.37
CA GLN A 212 10.36 -9.06 -0.06
C GLN A 212 10.93 -8.16 1.03
N ARG A 213 10.08 -7.43 1.77
CA ARG A 213 10.49 -6.63 2.93
C ARG A 213 11.16 -7.51 3.98
N THR A 214 10.56 -8.65 4.31
CA THR A 214 11.12 -9.60 5.28
C THR A 214 12.45 -10.17 4.81
N SER A 215 12.56 -10.56 3.54
CA SER A 215 13.78 -11.07 2.93
C SER A 215 14.88 -10.00 2.91
N TYR A 216 14.53 -8.78 2.51
CA TYR A 216 15.45 -7.65 2.47
C TYR A 216 15.95 -7.31 3.87
N LEU A 217 15.06 -7.14 4.86
CA LEU A 217 15.47 -6.90 6.25
C LEU A 217 16.37 -8.01 6.77
N LYS A 218 16.05 -9.29 6.51
CA LYS A 218 16.90 -10.42 6.93
C LYS A 218 18.30 -10.39 6.33
N GLN A 219 18.47 -9.86 5.13
CA GLN A 219 19.75 -9.81 4.42
C GLN A 219 20.52 -8.51 4.63
N ALA A 220 19.80 -7.40 4.79
CA ALA A 220 20.34 -6.05 4.87
C ALA A 220 20.62 -5.63 6.31
N ILE A 221 19.94 -6.22 7.31
CA ILE A 221 20.27 -6.00 8.71
C ILE A 221 21.69 -6.51 8.96
N THR A 222 22.54 -5.58 9.35
CA THR A 222 23.90 -5.86 9.80
C THR A 222 23.88 -6.62 11.13
N PRO A 223 24.94 -7.39 11.47
CA PRO A 223 25.03 -8.04 12.77
C PRO A 223 24.92 -7.06 13.96
N GLN A 224 25.35 -5.82 13.75
CA GLN A 224 25.23 -4.75 14.73
C GLN A 224 23.76 -4.35 14.92
N GLU A 225 23.06 -3.97 13.84
CA GLU A 225 21.64 -3.60 13.90
C GLU A 225 20.77 -4.73 14.46
N HIS A 226 21.07 -6.00 14.14
CA HIS A 226 20.34 -7.14 14.71
C HIS A 226 20.49 -7.21 16.23
N THR A 227 21.72 -7.06 16.72
CA THR A 227 22.00 -7.07 18.16
C THR A 227 21.27 -5.93 18.84
N GLU A 228 21.37 -4.71 18.29
CA GLU A 228 20.68 -3.52 18.80
C GLU A 228 19.15 -3.73 18.87
N ILE A 229 18.53 -4.24 17.80
CA ILE A 229 17.08 -4.51 17.75
C ILE A 229 16.68 -5.55 18.80
N THR A 230 17.46 -6.62 18.96
CA THR A 230 17.17 -7.69 19.93
C THR A 230 17.27 -7.18 21.36
N GLU A 231 18.28 -6.38 21.68
CA GLU A 231 18.46 -5.76 23.01
C GLU A 231 17.36 -4.74 23.33
N ILE A 232 16.95 -3.94 22.34
CA ILE A 232 15.77 -3.07 22.47
C ILE A 232 14.52 -3.90 22.75
N TRP A 233 14.30 -4.98 21.99
CA TRP A 233 13.11 -5.81 22.15
C TRP A 233 13.03 -6.50 23.52
N ALA A 234 14.14 -7.03 24.03
CA ALA A 234 14.20 -7.60 25.36
C ALA A 234 13.84 -6.59 26.46
N ARG A 235 14.28 -5.33 26.33
CA ARG A 235 13.88 -4.23 27.24
C ARG A 235 12.39 -3.92 27.16
N VAL A 236 11.79 -4.02 25.95
CA VAL A 236 10.34 -3.89 25.76
C VAL A 236 9.59 -5.02 26.46
N GLU A 237 10.08 -6.26 26.35
CA GLU A 237 9.54 -7.42 27.06
C GLU A 237 9.61 -7.26 28.58
N GLU A 238 10.74 -6.77 29.11
CA GLU A 238 10.92 -6.49 30.54
C GLU A 238 10.00 -5.36 31.04
N TYR A 239 9.86 -4.29 30.25
CA TYR A 239 8.92 -3.20 30.56
C TYR A 239 7.46 -3.69 30.61
N GLY A 240 7.15 -4.74 29.84
CA GLY A 240 5.84 -5.33 29.73
C GLY A 240 5.22 -5.02 28.38
N LEU A 241 5.00 -6.08 27.60
CA LEU A 241 4.48 -6.01 26.24
C LEU A 241 3.14 -5.30 26.11
N GLU A 242 2.22 -5.56 27.05
CA GLU A 242 0.90 -4.93 27.08
C GLU A 242 1.03 -3.42 27.34
N GLU A 243 1.82 -3.01 28.33
CA GLU A 243 2.03 -1.59 28.68
C GLU A 243 2.78 -0.84 27.55
N ALA A 244 3.78 -1.48 26.95
CA ALA A 244 4.50 -0.95 25.80
C ALA A 244 3.56 -0.72 24.62
N GLY A 245 2.74 -1.73 24.30
CA GLY A 245 1.75 -1.66 23.23
C GLY A 245 0.71 -0.57 23.46
N ILE A 246 0.22 -0.42 24.70
CA ILE A 246 -0.71 0.65 25.05
C ILE A 246 -0.10 2.03 24.81
N ARG A 247 1.12 2.24 25.33
CA ARG A 247 1.83 3.51 25.21
C ARG A 247 2.16 3.85 23.76
N LEU A 248 2.62 2.87 22.99
CA LEU A 248 2.91 3.02 21.56
C LEU A 248 1.66 3.46 20.81
N CYS A 249 0.56 2.73 20.97
CA CYS A 249 -0.67 3.03 20.25
C CYS A 249 -1.24 4.39 20.65
N LYS A 250 -1.29 4.71 21.95
CA LYS A 250 -1.73 6.03 22.42
C LYS A 250 -0.91 7.16 21.77
N THR A 251 0.41 7.02 21.78
CA THR A 251 1.33 7.99 21.18
C THR A 251 1.08 8.11 19.67
N ALA A 252 0.96 6.98 18.96
CA ALA A 252 0.70 6.98 17.52
C ALA A 252 -0.62 7.69 17.15
N PHE A 253 -1.69 7.46 17.92
CA PHE A 253 -2.99 8.13 17.69
C PHE A 253 -2.95 9.62 18.02
N GLU A 254 -2.31 10.01 19.12
CA GLU A 254 -2.14 11.41 19.50
C GLU A 254 -1.32 12.17 18.45
N THR A 255 -0.22 11.58 18.00
CA THR A 255 0.60 12.11 16.91
C THR A 255 -0.23 12.21 15.64
N TYR A 256 -0.85 11.12 15.16
CA TYR A 256 -1.68 11.14 13.95
C TYR A 256 -2.76 12.24 13.98
N LYS A 257 -3.44 12.45 15.11
CA LYS A 257 -4.42 13.53 15.27
C LYS A 257 -3.78 14.92 15.17
N ALA A 258 -2.66 15.14 15.85
CA ALA A 258 -1.94 16.40 15.82
C ALA A 258 -1.48 16.73 14.39
N LEU A 259 -1.03 15.71 13.67
CA LEU A 259 -0.62 15.78 12.28
C LEU A 259 -1.79 16.15 11.36
N LEU A 260 -2.91 15.44 11.44
CA LEU A 260 -4.10 15.80 10.65
C LEU A 260 -4.52 17.26 10.88
N ALA A 261 -4.50 17.73 12.13
CA ALA A 261 -4.81 19.11 12.47
C ALA A 261 -3.79 20.12 11.92
N GLN A 262 -2.48 19.80 12.00
CA GLN A 262 -1.41 20.65 11.47
C GLN A 262 -1.50 20.82 9.94
N TYR A 263 -1.99 19.78 9.26
CA TYR A 263 -2.08 19.71 7.80
C TYR A 263 -3.45 20.03 7.23
N ASP A 264 -4.43 20.33 8.07
CA ASP A 264 -5.83 20.52 7.67
C ASP A 264 -6.36 19.35 6.82
N LEU A 265 -6.00 18.13 7.22
CA LEU A 265 -6.37 16.90 6.52
C LEU A 265 -7.58 16.26 7.20
N SER A 266 -8.64 16.04 6.43
CA SER A 266 -9.85 15.34 6.88
C SER A 266 -9.78 13.84 6.52
N LEU A 267 -8.82 13.12 7.11
CA LEU A 267 -8.74 11.66 6.99
C LEU A 267 -9.52 10.97 8.12
N PRO A 268 -10.10 9.77 7.86
CA PRO A 268 -10.82 9.04 8.89
C PRO A 268 -9.89 8.66 10.03
N ILE A 269 -10.13 9.23 11.21
CA ILE A 269 -9.55 8.74 12.45
C ILE A 269 -10.37 7.50 12.82
N PRO A 270 -9.76 6.31 12.95
CA PRO A 270 -10.47 5.11 13.38
C PRO A 270 -11.31 5.44 14.62
N GLN A 271 -12.62 5.20 14.56
CA GLN A 271 -13.49 5.34 15.72
C GLN A 271 -13.19 4.18 16.65
N VAL A 272 -12.26 4.40 17.57
CA VAL A 272 -11.90 3.45 18.60
C VAL A 272 -13.03 3.45 19.64
N PRO A 273 -13.77 2.34 19.84
CA PRO A 273 -14.87 2.29 20.81
C PRO A 273 -14.32 2.46 22.23
N GLY A 274 -14.66 3.58 22.87
CA GLY A 274 -14.27 3.87 24.25
C GLY A 274 -12.89 4.53 24.37
N ALA A 275 -12.83 5.60 25.16
CA ALA A 275 -11.59 6.29 25.51
C ALA A 275 -10.73 5.52 26.53
N ASN A 276 -10.72 4.18 26.47
CA ASN A 276 -10.18 3.31 27.52
C ASN A 276 -9.07 2.40 27.01
N ASP A 277 -8.10 2.15 27.90
CA ASP A 277 -6.93 1.29 27.76
C ASP A 277 -7.25 -0.09 27.13
N ASP A 278 -8.48 -0.58 27.23
CA ASP A 278 -8.94 -1.88 26.72
C ASP A 278 -8.76 -2.08 25.20
N VAL A 279 -8.93 -1.04 24.37
CA VAL A 279 -8.74 -1.22 22.92
C VAL A 279 -7.27 -1.27 22.56
N PHE A 280 -6.44 -0.50 23.27
CA PHE A 280 -5.00 -0.57 23.09
C PHE A 280 -4.43 -1.90 23.58
N LYS A 281 -5.01 -2.47 24.64
CA LYS A 281 -4.74 -3.85 25.08
C LYS A 281 -5.08 -4.86 23.99
N GLN A 282 -6.27 -4.77 23.39
CA GLN A 282 -6.68 -5.68 22.31
C GLN A 282 -5.76 -5.58 21.09
N PHE A 283 -5.43 -4.36 20.66
CA PHE A 283 -4.55 -4.13 19.51
C PHE A 283 -3.10 -4.57 19.79
N SER A 284 -2.59 -4.30 20.99
CA SER A 284 -1.30 -4.80 21.48
C SER A 284 -1.28 -6.33 21.48
N HIS A 285 -2.28 -6.99 22.06
CA HIS A 285 -2.36 -8.45 22.05
C HIS A 285 -2.35 -9.01 20.61
N MET A 286 -3.14 -8.44 19.70
CA MET A 286 -3.20 -8.90 18.30
C MET A 286 -1.87 -8.74 17.54
N THR A 287 -1.10 -7.70 17.83
CA THR A 287 0.20 -7.44 17.16
C THR A 287 1.35 -8.25 17.74
N MET A 288 1.21 -8.76 18.98
CA MET A 288 2.26 -9.49 19.69
C MET A 288 2.07 -11.01 19.73
N THR A 289 0.93 -11.55 19.28
CA THR A 289 0.66 -13.00 19.20
C THR A 289 0.96 -13.62 17.82
N VAL A 290 1.76 -12.97 16.97
CA VAL A 290 2.20 -13.52 15.67
C VAL A 290 3.56 -14.17 15.80
#